data_AF-T0F937-F1
#
_entry.id   AF-T0F937-F1
#
_cell.length_a   1.000
_cell.length_b   1.000
_cell.length_c   1.000
_cell.angle_alpha   90.00
_cell.angle_beta   90.00
_cell.angle_gamma   90.00
#
_symmetry.space_group_name_H-M   'P 1'
#
loop_
_entity.id
_entity.type
_entity.pdbx_description
1 polymer ?
#
loop_
_entity_poly.entity_id
_entity_poly.type
_entity_poly.pdbx_seq_one_letter_code
_entity_poly.pdbx_strand_id
1 'polypeptide(L)'
;MNENLLINTRKSQECYYQILKRHENTILSEDPGLKQIAQIIDEINFFWLEQYQIIEFELERLTKNFKCFLLSGAVYLGNLNAEHFYFKSLGDYHLISEPFLKINTYFRMPDDKDKNHPSKEYFKKVYIDVINILENFKDHFYILPIKIIAYGDQSEQFSRLQELFLNIISASFGKEFISEETFCEEFSNFEEIEKNMPLHFKEALIFDTLTSPDAPLREKILNYLGHQMGTSHILKSNSEPKLFLFASFALISQMLEILLTCSLLNLNPYIRHPITFNYLITFRENFADDEEVREIIENAILSFILTKAINKERFLNIDFSEYCNLMQKKEMLVSLRNEFKRNGIDIFACEFRKIEGVILETFSSIEL
;
A
#
# COMPACT_ATOMS: atom_id res chain seq x y z
N MET A 1 -14.45 22.95 8.81
CA MET A 1 -14.63 21.55 8.38
C MET A 1 -16.12 21.24 8.38
N ASN A 2 -16.68 20.60 7.35
CA ASN A 2 -18.09 20.22 7.33
C ASN A 2 -18.30 19.09 8.37
N GLU A 3 -18.63 19.45 9.61
CA GLU A 3 -18.70 18.54 10.78
C GLU A 3 -19.63 17.32 10.57
N ASN A 4 -20.50 17.37 9.56
CA ASN A 4 -21.52 16.37 9.26
C ASN A 4 -21.07 15.24 8.31
N LEU A 5 -19.90 15.29 7.67
CA LEU A 5 -19.55 14.32 6.61
C LEU A 5 -19.00 12.98 7.12
N LEU A 6 -18.44 12.94 8.34
CA LEU A 6 -17.75 11.77 8.91
C LEU A 6 -18.25 11.41 10.31
N ILE A 7 -19.53 11.65 10.59
CA ILE A 7 -20.08 11.42 11.93
C ILE A 7 -20.04 9.94 12.29
N ASN A 8 -20.48 9.07 11.37
CA ASN A 8 -20.51 7.63 11.64
C ASN A 8 -19.10 7.08 11.68
N THR A 9 -18.22 7.53 10.78
CA THR A 9 -16.80 7.23 10.80
C THR A 9 -16.17 7.55 12.15
N ARG A 10 -16.38 8.75 12.70
CA ARG A 10 -15.85 9.15 14.01
C ARG A 10 -16.41 8.31 15.16
N LYS A 11 -17.72 8.05 15.15
CA LYS A 11 -18.36 7.16 16.14
C LYS A 11 -17.78 5.75 16.08
N SER A 12 -17.62 5.20 14.89
CA SER A 12 -17.04 3.88 14.68
C SER A 12 -15.58 3.82 15.15
N GLN A 13 -14.77 4.87 14.91
CA GLN A 13 -13.40 4.91 15.45
C GLN A 13 -13.36 4.92 16.98
N GLU A 14 -14.29 5.62 17.63
CA GLU A 14 -14.39 5.61 19.10
C GLU A 14 -14.77 4.20 19.61
N CYS A 15 -15.77 3.55 18.99
CA CYS A 15 -16.13 2.17 19.32
C CYS A 15 -14.96 1.19 19.09
N TYR A 16 -14.24 1.35 17.97
CA TYR A 16 -13.05 0.58 17.64
C TYR A 16 -11.94 0.76 18.67
N TYR A 17 -11.68 2.00 19.09
CA TYR A 17 -10.74 2.29 20.17
C TYR A 17 -11.09 1.56 21.47
N GLN A 18 -12.37 1.53 21.86
CA GLN A 18 -12.81 0.79 23.05
C GLN A 18 -12.62 -0.73 22.91
N ILE A 19 -12.83 -1.31 21.73
CA ILE A 19 -12.53 -2.73 21.46
C ILE A 19 -11.03 -3.00 21.67
N LEU A 20 -10.16 -2.16 21.11
CA LEU A 20 -8.72 -2.32 21.25
C LEU A 20 -8.23 -2.16 22.70
N LYS A 21 -8.80 -1.21 23.45
CA LYS A 21 -8.44 -1.00 24.87
C LYS A 21 -8.90 -2.16 25.77
N ARG A 22 -10.03 -2.80 25.47
CA ARG A 22 -10.47 -4.01 26.19
C ARG A 22 -9.43 -5.12 26.15
N HIS A 23 -8.69 -5.22 25.05
CA HIS A 23 -7.68 -6.25 24.81
C HIS A 23 -6.24 -5.81 25.12
N GLU A 24 -6.02 -4.58 25.60
CA GLU A 24 -4.68 -3.99 25.79
C GLU A 24 -3.74 -4.89 26.61
N ASN A 25 -4.21 -5.39 27.75
CA ASN A 25 -3.42 -6.27 28.62
C ASN A 25 -3.02 -7.59 27.94
N THR A 26 -3.90 -8.14 27.09
CA THR A 26 -3.61 -9.36 26.33
C THR A 26 -2.58 -9.07 25.24
N ILE A 27 -2.76 -7.98 24.50
CA ILE A 27 -1.91 -7.60 23.37
C ILE A 27 -0.50 -7.23 23.84
N LEU A 28 -0.39 -6.45 24.91
CA LEU A 28 0.88 -5.97 25.46
C LEU A 28 1.56 -6.96 26.42
N SER A 29 0.94 -8.12 26.69
CA SER A 29 1.58 -9.19 27.46
C SER A 29 2.91 -9.63 26.82
N GLU A 30 3.84 -10.18 27.61
CA GLU A 30 5.15 -10.61 27.08
C GLU A 30 5.00 -11.61 25.93
N ASP A 31 4.08 -12.57 26.06
CA ASP A 31 3.83 -13.62 25.06
C ASP A 31 2.33 -13.80 24.76
N PRO A 32 1.73 -12.97 23.87
CA PRO A 32 0.33 -13.12 23.49
C PRO A 32 0.11 -14.42 22.71
N GLY A 33 -0.92 -15.19 23.08
CA GLY A 33 -1.24 -16.44 22.40
C GLY A 33 -1.73 -16.19 20.97
N LEU A 34 -1.21 -16.94 19.98
CA LEU A 34 -1.59 -16.78 18.56
C LEU A 34 -3.10 -16.94 18.34
N LYS A 35 -3.73 -17.88 19.06
CA LYS A 35 -5.20 -18.06 19.04
C LYS A 35 -5.94 -16.86 19.62
N GLN A 36 -5.42 -16.23 20.67
CA GLN A 36 -6.03 -15.02 21.25
C GLN A 36 -5.89 -13.84 20.28
N ILE A 37 -4.74 -13.68 19.63
CA ILE A 37 -4.55 -12.68 18.57
C ILE A 37 -5.57 -12.90 17.44
N ALA A 38 -5.71 -14.14 16.95
CA ALA A 38 -6.68 -14.46 15.90
C ALA A 38 -8.12 -14.12 16.32
N GLN A 39 -8.50 -14.41 17.57
CA GLN A 39 -9.81 -14.05 18.13
C GLN A 39 -10.03 -12.54 18.19
N ILE A 40 -9.01 -11.76 18.57
CA ILE A 40 -9.08 -10.30 18.57
C ILE A 40 -9.28 -9.78 17.14
N ILE A 41 -8.55 -10.33 16.16
CA ILE A 41 -8.71 -9.96 14.75
C ILE A 41 -10.12 -10.31 14.24
N ASP A 42 -10.67 -11.46 14.66
CA ASP A 42 -12.06 -11.83 14.34
C ASP A 42 -13.06 -10.82 14.91
N GLU A 43 -12.94 -10.41 16.18
CA GLU A 43 -13.81 -9.39 16.77
C GLU A 43 -13.73 -8.05 16.02
N ILE A 44 -12.52 -7.63 15.64
CA ILE A 44 -12.29 -6.43 14.81
C ILE A 44 -12.96 -6.58 13.44
N ASN A 45 -12.83 -7.74 12.80
CA ASN A 45 -13.45 -8.02 11.51
C ASN A 45 -14.98 -7.94 11.60
N PHE A 46 -15.58 -8.59 12.60
CA PHE A 46 -17.02 -8.55 12.82
C PHE A 46 -17.52 -7.13 13.07
N PHE A 47 -16.82 -6.36 13.92
CA PHE A 47 -17.14 -4.95 14.14
C PHE A 47 -17.19 -4.17 12.83
N TRP A 48 -16.17 -4.27 11.98
CA TRP A 48 -16.15 -3.53 10.72
C TRP A 48 -17.19 -4.01 9.71
N LEU A 49 -17.50 -5.32 9.68
CA LEU A 49 -18.58 -5.87 8.86
C LEU A 49 -19.96 -5.34 9.27
N GLU A 50 -20.18 -4.99 10.55
CA GLU A 50 -21.43 -4.36 10.97
C GLU A 50 -21.52 -2.89 10.56
N GLN A 51 -20.39 -2.22 10.38
CA GLN A 51 -20.34 -0.78 10.09
C GLN A 51 -20.05 -0.45 8.61
N TYR A 52 -19.64 -1.40 7.77
CA TYR A 52 -19.05 -1.06 6.47
C TYR A 52 -20.01 -0.28 5.57
N GLN A 53 -21.30 -0.61 5.51
CA GLN A 53 -22.27 0.05 4.62
C GLN A 53 -22.44 1.54 4.93
N ILE A 54 -22.51 1.89 6.21
CA ILE A 54 -22.65 3.30 6.61
C ILE A 54 -21.34 4.07 6.40
N ILE A 55 -20.20 3.41 6.57
CA ILE A 55 -18.88 4.00 6.32
C ILE A 55 -18.65 4.17 4.81
N GLU A 56 -19.02 3.19 4.00
CA GLU A 56 -18.98 3.24 2.53
C GLU A 56 -19.77 4.44 2.02
N PHE A 57 -20.99 4.63 2.51
CA PHE A 57 -21.82 5.79 2.16
C PHE A 57 -21.16 7.13 2.50
N GLU A 58 -20.50 7.25 3.66
CA GLU A 58 -19.76 8.46 4.02
C GLU A 58 -18.52 8.64 3.14
N LEU A 59 -17.79 7.56 2.87
CA LEU A 59 -16.59 7.55 2.06
C LEU A 59 -16.88 7.99 0.61
N GLU A 60 -17.91 7.44 -0.03
CA GLU A 60 -18.32 7.85 -1.38
C GLU A 60 -18.64 9.34 -1.47
N ARG A 61 -19.28 9.91 -0.45
CA ARG A 61 -19.60 11.34 -0.41
C ARG A 61 -18.36 12.20 -0.17
N LEU A 62 -17.43 11.68 0.62
CA LEU A 62 -16.15 12.33 0.91
C LEU A 62 -15.30 12.42 -0.36
N THR A 63 -15.05 11.29 -1.02
CA THR A 63 -14.14 11.21 -2.17
C THR A 63 -14.67 11.93 -3.40
N LYS A 64 -15.99 12.13 -3.53
CA LYS A 64 -16.59 12.97 -4.59
C LYS A 64 -16.16 14.43 -4.53
N ASN A 65 -15.87 14.97 -3.34
CA ASN A 65 -15.66 16.41 -3.15
C ASN A 65 -14.26 16.76 -2.65
N PHE A 66 -13.49 15.77 -2.21
CA PHE A 66 -12.22 15.97 -1.54
C PHE A 66 -11.17 14.98 -2.06
N LYS A 67 -9.92 15.43 -2.13
CA LYS A 67 -8.79 14.57 -2.48
C LYS A 67 -8.38 13.79 -1.24
N CYS A 68 -8.82 12.54 -1.17
CA CYS A 68 -8.51 11.64 -0.07
C CYS A 68 -7.28 10.79 -0.39
N PHE A 69 -6.34 10.70 0.55
CA PHE A 69 -5.14 9.88 0.43
C PHE A 69 -5.23 8.64 1.30
N LEU A 70 -4.85 7.49 0.77
CA LEU A 70 -4.83 6.19 1.44
C LEU A 70 -3.38 5.80 1.74
N LEU A 71 -3.10 5.42 2.99
CA LEU A 71 -1.83 4.82 3.37
C LEU A 71 -1.67 3.44 2.69
N SER A 72 -0.83 3.42 1.66
CA SER A 72 -0.63 2.30 0.73
C SER A 72 0.81 1.78 0.77
N GLY A 73 1.00 0.49 0.53
CA GLY A 73 2.33 -0.14 0.63
C GLY A 73 2.91 -0.19 2.07
N ALA A 74 2.10 0.13 3.08
CA ALA A 74 2.44 0.01 4.50
C ALA A 74 1.23 -0.49 5.31
N VAL A 75 1.51 -1.13 6.46
CA VAL A 75 0.47 -1.63 7.38
C VAL A 75 0.05 -0.55 8.38
N TYR A 76 1.00 0.21 8.91
CA TYR A 76 0.79 1.22 9.94
C TYR A 76 1.54 2.53 9.56
N LEU A 77 1.18 3.65 10.17
CA LEU A 77 1.66 4.99 9.81
C LEU A 77 3.08 5.24 10.31
N GLY A 78 3.47 4.72 11.47
CA GLY A 78 4.85 4.85 11.97
C GLY A 78 5.12 6.23 12.55
N ASN A 79 4.22 6.68 13.44
CA ASN A 79 4.22 8.03 14.00
C ASN A 79 5.54 8.43 14.66
N LEU A 80 6.25 7.47 15.25
CA LEU A 80 7.53 7.66 15.94
C LEU A 80 8.64 8.23 15.04
N ASN A 81 8.49 8.18 13.71
CA ASN A 81 9.49 8.66 12.74
C ASN A 81 9.03 9.93 11.99
N ALA A 82 8.09 10.70 12.55
CA ALA A 82 7.51 11.90 11.91
C ALA A 82 6.74 11.64 10.60
N GLU A 83 6.44 10.38 10.32
CA GLU A 83 5.79 9.96 9.07
C GLU A 83 4.37 10.52 8.88
N HIS A 84 3.71 10.86 9.98
CA HIS A 84 2.41 11.52 9.98
C HIS A 84 2.46 12.93 9.37
N PHE A 85 3.59 13.65 9.46
CA PHE A 85 3.77 14.94 8.79
C PHE A 85 3.80 14.78 7.27
N TYR A 86 4.62 13.85 6.78
CA TYR A 86 4.69 13.55 5.34
C TYR A 86 3.34 13.08 4.80
N PHE A 87 2.68 12.16 5.52
CA PHE A 87 1.39 11.66 5.09
C PHE A 87 0.38 12.79 4.99
N LYS A 88 0.34 13.67 6.00
CA LYS A 88 -0.60 14.80 6.07
C LYS A 88 -0.32 15.92 5.05
N SER A 89 0.84 15.91 4.40
CA SER A 89 1.29 16.98 3.50
C SER A 89 0.42 17.15 2.26
N LEU A 90 -0.27 16.09 1.80
CA LEU A 90 -0.97 16.06 0.52
C LEU A 90 -2.42 15.62 0.69
N GLY A 91 -3.35 16.41 0.16
CA GLY A 91 -4.78 16.09 0.15
C GLY A 91 -5.53 16.59 1.39
N ASP A 92 -6.84 16.35 1.37
CA ASP A 92 -7.78 16.89 2.35
C ASP A 92 -7.98 15.92 3.52
N TYR A 93 -8.19 14.64 3.21
CA TYR A 93 -8.47 13.57 4.17
C TYR A 93 -7.49 12.41 4.00
N HIS A 94 -7.15 11.77 5.11
CA HIS A 94 -6.08 10.79 5.18
C HIS A 94 -6.62 9.52 5.81
N LEU A 95 -6.64 8.46 5.02
CA LEU A 95 -7.29 7.19 5.33
C LEU A 95 -6.23 6.12 5.56
N ILE A 96 -6.48 5.27 6.55
CA ILE A 96 -5.65 4.12 6.86
C ILE A 96 -6.55 2.90 6.72
N SER A 97 -6.21 2.01 5.81
CA SER A 97 -6.90 0.72 5.72
C SER A 97 -6.62 -0.11 6.98
N GLU A 98 -7.68 -0.65 7.58
CA GLU A 98 -7.67 -1.45 8.82
C GLU A 98 -6.41 -2.35 8.93
N PRO A 99 -5.45 -1.98 9.79
CA PRO A 99 -4.15 -2.64 9.84
C PRO A 99 -4.19 -4.11 10.27
N PHE A 100 -5.06 -4.49 11.19
CA PHE A 100 -5.10 -5.85 11.72
C PHE A 100 -5.63 -6.86 10.70
N LEU A 101 -6.56 -6.44 9.84
CA LEU A 101 -7.04 -7.27 8.74
C LEU A 101 -5.97 -7.52 7.68
N LYS A 102 -5.04 -6.56 7.45
CA LYS A 102 -3.91 -6.73 6.52
C LYS A 102 -2.92 -7.81 6.97
N ILE A 103 -2.78 -8.03 8.28
CA ILE A 103 -1.83 -8.98 8.86
C ILE A 103 -2.49 -10.28 9.32
N ASN A 104 -3.80 -10.43 9.10
CA ASN A 104 -4.60 -11.56 9.56
C ASN A 104 -4.02 -12.91 9.15
N THR A 105 -3.51 -13.03 7.92
CA THR A 105 -2.95 -14.27 7.37
C THR A 105 -1.79 -14.83 8.19
N TYR A 106 -1.00 -13.99 8.86
CA TYR A 106 0.09 -14.42 9.73
C TYR A 106 -0.37 -15.19 10.98
N PHE A 107 -1.65 -15.11 11.32
CA PHE A 107 -2.21 -15.73 12.53
C PHE A 107 -3.20 -16.86 12.24
N ARG A 108 -3.51 -17.13 10.97
CA ARG A 108 -4.48 -18.18 10.57
C ARG A 108 -3.87 -19.55 10.33
N MET A 109 -2.56 -19.61 10.05
CA MET A 109 -1.83 -20.86 9.86
C MET A 109 -0.58 -20.89 10.75
N PRO A 110 -0.71 -20.77 12.08
CA PRO A 110 0.45 -20.87 12.94
C PRO A 110 0.99 -22.30 12.88
N ASP A 111 2.27 -22.45 12.52
CA ASP A 111 2.99 -23.64 12.95
C ASP A 111 3.05 -23.57 14.48
N ASP A 112 2.27 -24.42 15.17
CA ASP A 112 2.12 -24.49 16.64
C ASP A 112 3.46 -24.65 17.40
N LYS A 113 4.57 -24.84 16.68
CA LYS A 113 5.92 -25.05 17.22
C LYS A 113 6.72 -23.76 17.43
N ASP A 114 6.33 -22.62 16.87
CA ASP A 114 7.11 -21.39 17.00
C ASP A 114 6.57 -20.44 18.07
N LYS A 115 7.07 -20.61 19.30
CA LYS A 115 6.76 -19.72 20.42
C LYS A 115 7.27 -18.29 20.19
N ASN A 116 8.31 -18.10 19.38
CA ASN A 116 8.95 -16.82 19.11
C ASN A 116 8.58 -16.26 17.73
N HIS A 117 7.34 -16.48 17.30
CA HIS A 117 6.89 -16.02 16.00
C HIS A 117 7.04 -14.49 15.86
N PRO A 118 7.84 -13.97 14.90
CA PRO A 118 8.06 -12.53 14.71
C PRO A 118 6.79 -11.72 14.45
N SER A 119 5.70 -12.38 14.05
CA SER A 119 4.40 -11.76 13.82
C SER A 119 3.78 -11.20 15.11
N LYS A 120 4.10 -11.77 16.29
CA LYS A 120 3.61 -11.27 17.59
C LYS A 120 4.15 -9.87 17.90
N GLU A 121 5.47 -9.70 17.77
CA GLU A 121 6.15 -8.41 17.89
C GLU A 121 5.60 -7.40 16.88
N TYR A 122 5.37 -7.84 15.64
CA TYR A 122 4.80 -7.00 14.60
C TYR A 122 3.36 -6.57 14.93
N PHE A 123 2.52 -7.47 15.44
CA PHE A 123 1.16 -7.17 15.91
C PHE A 123 1.16 -6.12 17.02
N LYS A 124 2.06 -6.25 18.01
CA LYS A 124 2.25 -5.25 19.07
C LYS A 124 2.62 -3.88 18.51
N LYS A 125 3.55 -3.82 17.54
CA LYS A 125 3.95 -2.56 16.89
C LYS A 125 2.77 -1.91 16.17
N VAL A 126 1.98 -2.70 15.44
CA VAL A 126 0.76 -2.21 14.76
C VAL A 126 -0.24 -1.67 15.80
N TYR A 127 -0.46 -2.39 16.90
CA TYR A 127 -1.33 -1.94 17.98
C TYR A 127 -0.90 -0.61 18.58
N ILE A 128 0.37 -0.45 18.93
CA ILE A 128 0.90 0.79 19.52
C ILE A 128 0.69 1.97 18.55
N ASP A 129 0.94 1.78 17.26
CA ASP A 129 0.74 2.85 16.27
C ASP A 129 -0.73 3.21 16.10
N VAL A 130 -1.63 2.22 16.05
CA VAL A 130 -3.08 2.42 15.94
C VAL A 130 -3.63 3.13 17.18
N ILE A 131 -3.27 2.71 18.38
CA ILE A 131 -3.68 3.38 19.63
C ILE A 131 -3.20 4.82 19.64
N ASN A 132 -1.95 5.08 19.26
CA ASN A 132 -1.43 6.44 19.18
C ASN A 132 -2.21 7.32 18.18
N ILE A 133 -2.63 6.77 17.04
CA ILE A 133 -3.52 7.49 16.10
C ILE A 133 -4.86 7.82 16.78
N LEU A 134 -5.48 6.84 17.43
CA LEU A 134 -6.80 7.00 18.05
C LEU A 134 -6.79 7.93 19.27
N GLU A 135 -5.67 7.99 20.00
CA GLU A 135 -5.52 8.88 21.16
C GLU A 135 -5.14 10.31 20.76
N ASN A 136 -4.18 10.47 19.84
CA ASN A 136 -3.52 11.76 19.59
C ASN A 136 -3.89 12.39 18.24
N PHE A 137 -4.36 11.61 17.26
CA PHE A 137 -4.53 12.08 15.88
C PHE A 137 -5.86 11.69 15.23
N LYS A 138 -6.87 11.29 16.03
CA LYS A 138 -8.14 10.73 15.56
C LYS A 138 -8.99 11.65 14.65
N ASP A 139 -8.75 12.96 14.73
CA ASP A 139 -9.40 13.97 13.90
C ASP A 139 -8.67 14.24 12.58
N HIS A 140 -7.45 13.71 12.43
CA HIS A 140 -6.60 13.91 11.27
C HIS A 140 -6.48 12.67 10.38
N PHE A 141 -6.50 11.47 10.98
CA PHE A 141 -6.40 10.19 10.28
C PHE A 141 -7.60 9.29 10.59
N TYR A 142 -8.14 8.65 9.54
CA TYR A 142 -9.34 7.82 9.64
C TYR A 142 -9.01 6.36 9.31
N ILE A 143 -9.15 5.47 10.29
CA ILE A 143 -8.99 4.02 10.12
C ILE A 143 -10.30 3.43 9.62
N LEU A 144 -10.28 2.82 8.44
CA LEU A 144 -11.48 2.32 7.76
C LEU A 144 -11.27 0.91 7.19
N PRO A 145 -12.35 0.11 7.05
CA PRO A 145 -12.28 -1.23 6.47
C PRO A 145 -12.23 -1.19 4.93
N ILE A 146 -11.25 -0.45 4.38
CA ILE A 146 -11.12 -0.18 2.94
C ILE A 146 -11.19 -1.44 2.08
N LYS A 147 -10.55 -2.55 2.50
CA LYS A 147 -10.61 -3.82 1.75
C LYS A 147 -12.01 -4.42 1.70
N ILE A 148 -12.78 -4.31 2.79
CA ILE A 148 -14.16 -4.80 2.85
C ILE A 148 -15.01 -3.97 1.89
N ILE A 149 -14.86 -2.65 1.94
CA ILE A 149 -15.62 -1.71 1.10
C ILE A 149 -15.28 -1.89 -0.39
N ALA A 150 -14.00 -1.95 -0.74
CA ALA A 150 -13.57 -2.01 -2.14
C ALA A 150 -13.99 -3.32 -2.85
N TYR A 151 -13.99 -4.44 -2.13
CA TYR A 151 -14.02 -5.73 -2.78
C TYR A 151 -15.23 -6.59 -2.48
N GLY A 152 -15.93 -6.43 -1.35
CA GLY A 152 -17.11 -7.24 -1.00
C GLY A 152 -16.86 -8.76 -1.02
N ASP A 153 -16.79 -9.34 -2.22
CA ASP A 153 -16.36 -10.69 -2.58
C ASP A 153 -14.86 -10.77 -2.95
N GLN A 154 -14.09 -11.52 -2.16
CA GLN A 154 -12.66 -11.74 -2.39
C GLN A 154 -12.34 -12.52 -3.67
N SER A 155 -13.27 -13.32 -4.19
CA SER A 155 -13.04 -14.11 -5.41
C SER A 155 -13.01 -13.22 -6.65
N GLU A 156 -13.89 -12.23 -6.71
CA GLU A 156 -13.93 -11.23 -7.79
C GLU A 156 -12.69 -10.34 -7.77
N GLN A 157 -12.22 -9.96 -6.58
CA GLN A 157 -10.95 -9.24 -6.44
C GLN A 157 -9.79 -10.05 -7.05
N PHE A 158 -9.67 -11.32 -6.68
CA PHE A 158 -8.57 -12.16 -7.13
C PHE A 158 -8.58 -12.35 -8.65
N SER A 159 -9.75 -12.59 -9.26
CA SER A 159 -9.86 -12.73 -10.71
C SER A 159 -9.47 -11.45 -11.45
N ARG A 160 -9.90 -10.28 -10.97
CA ARG A 160 -9.52 -8.98 -11.57
C ARG A 160 -8.02 -8.72 -11.45
N LEU A 161 -7.41 -9.06 -10.32
CA LEU A 161 -5.96 -8.92 -10.13
C LEU A 161 -5.17 -9.85 -11.06
N GLN A 162 -5.63 -11.09 -11.25
CA GLN A 162 -5.02 -12.02 -12.20
C GLN A 162 -5.11 -11.52 -13.64
N GLU A 163 -6.26 -10.99 -14.05
CA GLU A 163 -6.44 -10.40 -15.38
C GLU A 163 -5.49 -9.22 -15.62
N LEU A 164 -5.46 -8.25 -14.69
CA LEU A 164 -4.55 -7.10 -14.76
C LEU A 164 -3.08 -7.54 -14.80
N PHE A 165 -2.72 -8.55 -14.00
CA PHE A 165 -1.38 -9.12 -14.01
C PHE A 165 -1.02 -9.73 -15.37
N LEU A 166 -1.90 -10.56 -15.95
CA LEU A 166 -1.65 -11.16 -17.26
C LEU A 166 -1.57 -10.10 -18.37
N ASN A 167 -2.34 -9.01 -18.28
CA ASN A 167 -2.22 -7.87 -19.19
C ASN A 167 -0.84 -7.21 -19.07
N ILE A 168 -0.32 -7.04 -17.85
CA ILE A 168 1.05 -6.53 -17.63
C ILE A 168 2.10 -7.48 -18.23
N ILE A 169 1.99 -8.78 -17.97
CA ILE A 169 2.92 -9.78 -18.52
C ILE A 169 2.85 -9.75 -20.05
N SER A 170 1.65 -9.69 -20.62
CA SER A 170 1.44 -9.63 -22.07
C SER A 170 2.10 -8.42 -22.70
N ALA A 171 1.83 -7.23 -22.13
CA ALA A 171 2.44 -5.98 -22.59
C ALA A 171 3.97 -6.01 -22.46
N SER A 172 4.49 -6.56 -21.36
CA SER A 172 5.93 -6.65 -21.12
C SER A 172 6.61 -7.54 -22.17
N PHE A 173 6.08 -8.73 -22.46
CA PHE A 173 6.66 -9.63 -23.47
C PHE A 173 6.29 -9.28 -24.92
N GLY A 174 5.39 -8.32 -25.14
CA GLY A 174 4.86 -7.99 -26.47
C GLY A 174 4.10 -9.17 -27.10
N LYS A 175 3.47 -10.02 -26.29
CA LYS A 175 2.72 -11.22 -26.68
C LYS A 175 1.43 -11.28 -25.88
N GLU A 176 0.35 -11.73 -26.49
CA GLU A 176 -0.94 -11.85 -25.79
C GLU A 176 -1.01 -13.18 -25.02
N PHE A 177 -1.18 -13.09 -23.69
CA PHE A 177 -1.42 -14.23 -22.82
C PHE A 177 -2.81 -14.12 -22.18
N ILE A 178 -3.76 -14.90 -22.68
CA ILE A 178 -5.16 -14.87 -22.25
C ILE A 178 -5.34 -15.61 -20.91
N SER A 179 -4.45 -16.56 -20.60
CA SER A 179 -4.46 -17.29 -19.33
C SER A 179 -3.05 -17.72 -18.90
N GLU A 180 -2.91 -18.17 -17.66
CA GLU A 180 -1.65 -18.72 -17.16
C GLU A 180 -1.18 -19.94 -17.97
N GLU A 181 -2.11 -20.74 -18.51
CA GLU A 181 -1.83 -21.88 -19.39
C GLU A 181 -1.18 -21.42 -20.70
N THR A 182 -1.70 -20.36 -21.33
CA THR A 182 -1.13 -19.84 -22.59
C THR A 182 0.33 -19.41 -22.44
N PHE A 183 0.70 -18.86 -21.28
CA PHE A 183 2.09 -18.52 -20.96
C PHE A 183 2.95 -19.79 -20.74
N CYS A 184 2.38 -20.81 -20.08
CA CYS A 184 3.08 -22.07 -19.83
C CYS A 184 3.22 -22.95 -21.07
N GLU A 185 2.42 -22.72 -22.11
CA GLU A 185 2.57 -23.34 -23.44
C GLU A 185 3.65 -22.64 -24.27
N GLU A 186 3.80 -21.32 -24.12
CA GLU A 186 4.80 -20.51 -24.83
C GLU A 186 6.23 -20.75 -24.33
N PHE A 187 6.39 -20.97 -23.02
CA PHE A 187 7.72 -21.13 -22.40
C PHE A 187 7.85 -22.48 -21.71
N SER A 188 9.00 -23.12 -21.85
CA SER A 188 9.26 -24.44 -21.24
C SER A 188 10.02 -24.38 -19.92
N ASN A 189 10.88 -23.37 -19.73
CA ASN A 189 11.79 -23.26 -18.57
C ASN A 189 12.19 -21.81 -18.27
N PHE A 190 12.85 -21.59 -17.13
CA PHE A 190 13.31 -20.26 -16.72
C PHE A 190 14.30 -19.61 -17.70
N GLU A 191 15.20 -20.37 -18.31
CA GLU A 191 16.19 -19.83 -19.25
C GLU A 191 15.53 -19.28 -20.51
N GLU A 192 14.47 -19.93 -20.99
CA GLU A 192 13.69 -19.47 -22.14
C GLU A 192 12.91 -18.18 -21.81
N ILE A 193 12.30 -18.12 -20.61
CA ILE A 193 11.64 -16.91 -20.12
C ILE A 193 12.65 -15.76 -20.03
N GLU A 194 13.80 -15.99 -19.39
CA GLU A 194 14.84 -14.97 -19.20
C GLU A 194 15.39 -14.44 -20.52
N LYS A 195 15.56 -15.33 -21.53
CA LYS A 195 16.04 -14.94 -22.86
C LYS A 195 15.04 -14.06 -23.62
N ASN A 196 13.75 -14.30 -23.44
CA ASN A 196 12.69 -13.53 -24.10
C ASN A 196 12.21 -12.32 -23.28
N MET A 197 12.71 -12.17 -22.05
CA MET A 197 12.35 -11.08 -21.17
C MET A 197 13.02 -9.77 -21.62
N PRO A 198 12.26 -8.69 -21.87
CA PRO A 198 12.86 -7.40 -22.17
C PRO A 198 13.71 -6.89 -21.01
N LEU A 199 14.76 -6.14 -21.33
CA LEU A 199 15.71 -5.63 -20.33
C LEU A 199 15.04 -4.81 -19.23
N HIS A 200 14.14 -3.89 -19.59
CA HIS A 200 13.44 -3.04 -18.62
C HIS A 200 12.61 -3.86 -17.61
N PHE A 201 12.01 -4.97 -18.05
CA PHE A 201 11.22 -5.85 -17.19
C PHE A 201 12.14 -6.73 -16.31
N LYS A 202 13.26 -7.18 -16.87
CA LYS A 202 14.31 -7.91 -16.13
C LYS A 202 14.92 -7.08 -15.00
N GLU A 203 15.18 -5.81 -15.24
CA GLU A 203 15.70 -4.86 -14.25
C GLU A 203 14.69 -4.54 -13.14
N ALA A 204 13.39 -4.64 -13.46
CA ALA A 204 12.33 -4.30 -12.53
C ALA A 204 11.95 -5.43 -11.56
N LEU A 205 12.09 -6.69 -11.97
CA LEU A 205 11.74 -7.84 -11.15
C LEU A 205 12.80 -8.08 -10.06
N ILE A 206 12.52 -7.56 -8.86
CA ILE A 206 13.33 -7.73 -7.65
C ILE A 206 12.63 -8.75 -6.75
N PHE A 207 13.00 -10.02 -6.90
CA PHE A 207 12.43 -11.11 -6.11
C PHE A 207 12.90 -11.10 -4.66
N ASP A 208 14.18 -10.84 -4.42
CA ASP A 208 14.74 -10.68 -3.08
C ASP A 208 15.95 -9.73 -3.11
N THR A 209 16.42 -9.32 -1.92
CA THR A 209 17.58 -8.42 -1.76
C THR A 209 18.88 -9.15 -1.43
N LEU A 210 18.85 -10.48 -1.36
CA LEU A 210 19.99 -11.32 -0.94
C LEU A 210 20.72 -11.94 -2.14
N THR A 211 20.00 -12.16 -3.22
CA THR A 211 20.48 -12.71 -4.48
C THR A 211 21.08 -11.60 -5.32
N SER A 212 22.20 -11.89 -5.99
CA SER A 212 22.86 -10.93 -6.88
C SER A 212 21.89 -10.41 -7.96
N PRO A 213 21.87 -9.10 -8.28
CA PRO A 213 21.13 -8.57 -9.42
C PRO A 213 21.47 -9.26 -10.74
N ASP A 214 22.69 -9.78 -10.88
CA ASP A 214 23.16 -10.48 -12.08
C ASP A 214 22.90 -12.00 -12.06
N ALA A 215 22.30 -12.53 -10.99
CA ALA A 215 22.01 -13.96 -10.90
C ALA A 215 20.98 -14.39 -11.96
N PRO A 216 21.06 -15.65 -12.45
CA PRO A 216 20.08 -16.20 -13.38
C PRO A 216 18.67 -16.19 -12.79
N LEU A 217 17.65 -16.10 -13.65
CA LEU A 217 16.24 -16.05 -13.24
C LEU A 217 15.85 -17.25 -12.37
N ARG A 218 16.35 -18.45 -12.72
CA ARG A 218 16.16 -19.69 -11.96
C ARG A 218 16.58 -19.54 -10.51
N GLU A 219 17.78 -19.01 -10.28
CA GLU A 219 18.33 -18.85 -8.93
C GLU A 219 17.48 -17.86 -8.12
N LYS A 220 17.15 -16.70 -8.72
CA LYS A 220 16.31 -15.67 -8.09
C LYS A 220 14.96 -16.23 -7.63
N ILE A 221 14.26 -16.96 -8.49
CA ILE A 221 12.92 -17.49 -8.17
C ILE A 221 13.00 -18.61 -7.14
N LEU A 222 13.92 -19.56 -7.30
CA LEU A 222 14.04 -20.68 -6.36
C LEU A 222 14.49 -20.21 -4.98
N ASN A 223 15.38 -19.21 -4.90
CA ASN A 223 15.75 -18.58 -3.63
C ASN A 223 14.55 -17.85 -3.01
N TYR A 224 13.89 -16.98 -3.77
CA TYR A 224 12.71 -16.26 -3.28
C TYR A 224 11.65 -17.21 -2.72
N LEU A 225 11.24 -18.21 -3.50
CA LEU A 225 10.24 -19.18 -3.07
C LEU A 225 10.75 -20.07 -1.94
N GLY A 226 12.03 -20.47 -1.95
CA GLY A 226 12.62 -21.33 -0.91
C GLY A 226 12.68 -20.68 0.48
N HIS A 227 12.72 -19.35 0.55
CA HIS A 227 12.70 -18.61 1.82
C HIS A 227 11.29 -18.24 2.31
N GLN A 228 10.24 -18.50 1.52
CA GLN A 228 8.86 -18.21 1.90
C GLN A 228 8.27 -19.42 2.65
N MET A 229 7.57 -19.16 3.75
CA MET A 229 6.87 -20.23 4.48
C MET A 229 5.72 -20.79 3.63
N GLY A 230 5.57 -22.12 3.60
CA GLY A 230 4.43 -22.79 2.94
C GLY A 230 4.55 -22.99 1.42
N THR A 231 5.64 -22.59 0.77
CA THR A 231 5.83 -22.72 -0.69
C THR A 231 6.47 -24.04 -1.13
N SER A 232 6.89 -24.90 -0.20
CA SER A 232 7.59 -26.16 -0.51
C SER A 232 6.77 -27.13 -1.36
N HIS A 233 5.44 -27.13 -1.21
CA HIS A 233 4.52 -27.87 -2.06
C HIS A 233 4.41 -27.22 -3.45
N ILE A 234 4.32 -25.89 -3.51
CA ILE A 234 4.23 -25.12 -4.76
C ILE A 234 5.44 -25.40 -5.66
N LEU A 235 6.65 -25.40 -5.08
CA LEU A 235 7.90 -25.70 -5.76
C LEU A 235 7.94 -27.10 -6.39
N LYS A 236 7.26 -28.08 -5.78
CA LYS A 236 7.29 -29.48 -6.23
C LYS A 236 6.20 -29.83 -7.24
N SER A 237 5.07 -29.11 -7.22
CA SER A 237 3.88 -29.46 -7.98
C SER A 237 3.69 -28.66 -9.28
N ASN A 238 4.52 -27.65 -9.55
CA ASN A 238 4.31 -26.72 -10.65
C ASN A 238 5.49 -26.72 -11.63
N SER A 239 5.20 -26.43 -12.91
CA SER A 239 6.23 -26.19 -13.93
C SER A 239 6.97 -24.88 -13.67
N GLU A 240 8.19 -24.74 -14.22
CA GLU A 240 8.98 -23.52 -14.05
C GLU A 240 8.27 -22.25 -14.55
N PRO A 241 7.59 -22.23 -15.71
CA PRO A 241 6.79 -21.07 -16.12
C PRO A 241 5.70 -20.70 -15.11
N LYS A 242 5.04 -21.70 -14.53
CA LYS A 242 4.02 -21.47 -13.50
C LYS A 242 4.63 -20.92 -12.21
N LEU A 243 5.83 -21.38 -11.82
CA LEU A 243 6.58 -20.82 -10.70
C LEU A 243 6.99 -19.36 -10.96
N PHE A 244 7.37 -19.03 -12.20
CA PHE A 244 7.65 -17.65 -12.60
C PHE A 244 6.42 -16.75 -12.46
N LEU A 245 5.26 -17.19 -12.97
CA LEU A 245 4.01 -16.43 -12.85
C LEU A 245 3.63 -16.24 -11.38
N PHE A 246 3.71 -17.29 -10.56
CA PHE A 246 3.40 -17.23 -9.13
C PHE A 246 4.30 -16.22 -8.39
N ALA A 247 5.61 -16.30 -8.59
CA ALA A 247 6.56 -15.40 -7.95
C ALA A 247 6.38 -13.94 -8.41
N SER A 248 6.16 -13.73 -9.70
CA SER A 248 5.96 -12.39 -10.27
C SER A 248 4.62 -11.80 -9.83
N PHE A 249 3.56 -12.60 -9.78
CA PHE A 249 2.25 -12.19 -9.29
C PHE A 249 2.33 -11.73 -7.83
N ALA A 250 3.02 -12.47 -6.96
CA ALA A 250 3.17 -12.09 -5.55
C ALA A 250 3.80 -10.68 -5.36
N LEU A 251 4.70 -10.28 -6.28
CA LEU A 251 5.38 -8.99 -6.24
C LEU A 251 4.55 -7.86 -6.88
N ILE A 252 3.94 -8.13 -8.03
CA ILE A 252 3.20 -7.15 -8.83
C ILE A 252 1.80 -6.90 -8.26
N SER A 253 1.15 -7.93 -7.70
CA SER A 253 -0.21 -7.85 -7.18
C SER A 253 -0.39 -6.80 -6.08
N GLN A 254 0.63 -6.53 -5.27
CA GLN A 254 0.54 -5.48 -4.25
C GLN A 254 0.32 -4.09 -4.88
N MET A 255 1.03 -3.79 -5.96
CA MET A 255 0.89 -2.53 -6.69
C MET A 255 -0.47 -2.47 -7.40
N LEU A 256 -0.88 -3.57 -8.06
CA LEU A 256 -2.18 -3.69 -8.70
C LEU A 256 -3.33 -3.51 -7.71
N GLU A 257 -3.25 -4.13 -6.53
CA GLU A 257 -4.26 -3.98 -5.47
C GLU A 257 -4.36 -2.52 -5.03
N ILE A 258 -3.24 -1.80 -4.92
CA ILE A 258 -3.25 -0.36 -4.59
C ILE A 258 -3.97 0.44 -5.67
N LEU A 259 -3.61 0.27 -6.94
CA LEU A 259 -4.23 1.00 -8.05
C LEU A 259 -5.72 0.69 -8.18
N LEU A 260 -6.08 -0.60 -8.13
CA LEU A 260 -7.47 -1.04 -8.21
C LEU A 260 -8.31 -0.49 -7.05
N THR A 261 -7.80 -0.56 -5.81
CA THR A 261 -8.50 -0.01 -4.64
C THR A 261 -8.70 1.50 -4.76
N CYS A 262 -7.67 2.21 -5.23
CA CYS A 262 -7.71 3.65 -5.37
C CYS A 262 -8.68 4.09 -6.48
N SER A 263 -8.69 3.39 -7.61
CA SER A 263 -9.65 3.63 -8.69
C SER A 263 -11.09 3.34 -8.23
N LEU A 264 -11.35 2.17 -7.64
CA LEU A 264 -12.70 1.80 -7.19
C LEU A 264 -13.32 2.77 -6.18
N LEU A 265 -12.50 3.37 -5.31
CA LEU A 265 -12.96 4.23 -4.23
C LEU A 265 -12.69 5.72 -4.46
N ASN A 266 -12.13 6.09 -5.61
CA ASN A 266 -11.67 7.45 -5.93
C ASN A 266 -10.73 8.01 -4.83
N LEU A 267 -9.71 7.22 -4.49
CA LEU A 267 -8.66 7.53 -3.52
C LEU A 267 -7.32 7.77 -4.21
N ASN A 268 -6.39 8.38 -3.47
CA ASN A 268 -5.03 8.61 -3.94
C ASN A 268 -4.05 7.83 -3.08
N PRO A 269 -3.11 7.06 -3.65
CA PRO A 269 -2.19 6.28 -2.86
C PRO A 269 -1.09 7.18 -2.28
N TYR A 270 -0.83 7.01 -0.98
CA TYR A 270 0.40 7.45 -0.34
C TYR A 270 1.35 6.26 -0.23
N ILE A 271 2.42 6.25 -1.03
CA ILE A 271 3.41 5.18 -1.05
C ILE A 271 4.75 5.73 -0.59
N ARG A 272 5.32 5.12 0.44
CA ARG A 272 6.66 5.44 0.96
C ARG A 272 7.65 4.28 0.87
N HIS A 273 7.14 3.07 0.63
CA HIS A 273 7.95 1.86 0.59
C HIS A 273 8.65 1.74 -0.78
N PRO A 274 9.99 1.71 -0.84
CA PRO A 274 10.72 1.76 -2.11
C PRO A 274 10.40 0.60 -3.06
N ILE A 275 10.17 -0.61 -2.55
CA ILE A 275 9.90 -1.78 -3.41
C ILE A 275 8.56 -1.65 -4.12
N THR A 276 7.51 -1.28 -3.38
CA THR A 276 6.16 -1.07 -3.94
C THR A 276 6.18 0.09 -4.95
N PHE A 277 6.92 1.15 -4.63
CA PHE A 277 7.11 2.27 -5.54
C PHE A 277 7.88 1.90 -6.80
N ASN A 278 8.92 1.06 -6.70
CA ASN A 278 9.68 0.58 -7.85
C ASN A 278 8.76 -0.12 -8.86
N TYR A 279 7.93 -1.06 -8.38
CA TYR A 279 6.97 -1.75 -9.25
C TYR A 279 5.95 -0.81 -9.88
N LEU A 280 5.47 0.19 -9.12
CA LEU A 280 4.58 1.21 -9.68
C LEU A 280 5.25 1.97 -10.83
N ILE A 281 6.48 2.45 -10.62
CA ILE A 281 7.20 3.21 -11.65
C ILE A 281 7.49 2.34 -12.87
N THR A 282 7.91 1.08 -12.69
CA THR A 282 8.16 0.18 -13.81
C THR A 282 6.92 0.01 -14.69
N PHE A 283 5.77 -0.28 -14.08
CA PHE A 283 4.58 -0.68 -14.83
C PHE A 283 3.61 0.46 -15.12
N ARG A 284 3.93 1.69 -14.72
CA ARG A 284 3.03 2.85 -14.90
C ARG A 284 2.59 3.04 -16.34
N GLU A 285 3.48 2.81 -17.31
CA GLU A 285 3.19 3.05 -18.73
C GLU A 285 2.06 2.14 -19.25
N ASN A 286 1.85 0.98 -18.60
CA ASN A 286 0.74 0.08 -18.91
C ASN A 286 -0.63 0.69 -18.55
N PHE A 287 -0.66 1.79 -17.81
CA PHE A 287 -1.85 2.53 -17.39
C PHE A 287 -1.87 3.96 -17.94
N ALA A 288 -0.98 4.31 -18.88
CA ALA A 288 -0.82 5.68 -19.36
C ALA A 288 -2.07 6.23 -20.08
N ASP A 289 -2.85 5.34 -20.71
CA ASP A 289 -4.04 5.70 -21.50
C ASP A 289 -5.28 5.96 -20.64
N ASP A 290 -5.27 5.59 -19.35
CA ASP A 290 -6.36 5.86 -18.42
C ASP A 290 -6.04 7.13 -17.62
N GLU A 291 -6.72 8.24 -17.92
CA GLU A 291 -6.46 9.53 -17.28
C GLU A 291 -6.69 9.51 -15.76
N GLU A 292 -7.66 8.72 -15.27
CA GLU A 292 -7.97 8.61 -13.84
C GLU A 292 -6.86 7.84 -13.13
N VAL A 293 -6.46 6.69 -13.66
CA VAL A 293 -5.36 5.89 -13.11
C VAL A 293 -4.04 6.65 -13.24
N ARG A 294 -3.83 7.42 -14.31
CA ARG A 294 -2.68 8.31 -14.46
C ARG A 294 -2.60 9.32 -13.32
N GLU A 295 -3.71 10.00 -12.97
CA GLU A 295 -3.73 10.95 -11.84
C GLU A 295 -3.38 10.25 -10.51
N ILE A 296 -3.93 9.06 -10.29
CA ILE A 296 -3.64 8.20 -9.12
C ILE A 296 -2.13 7.90 -9.03
N ILE A 297 -1.51 7.51 -10.15
CA ILE A 297 -0.06 7.24 -10.23
C ILE A 297 0.75 8.51 -9.96
N GLU A 298 0.40 9.64 -10.55
CA GLU A 298 1.08 10.92 -10.31
C GLU A 298 1.04 11.30 -8.82
N ASN A 299 -0.11 11.13 -8.15
CA ASN A 299 -0.22 11.40 -6.72
C ASN A 299 0.65 10.44 -5.88
N ALA A 300 0.78 9.18 -6.30
CA ALA A 300 1.73 8.24 -5.70
C ALA A 300 3.18 8.74 -5.82
N ILE A 301 3.58 9.19 -7.03
CA ILE A 301 4.92 9.73 -7.31
C ILE A 301 5.22 10.93 -6.43
N LEU A 302 4.29 11.88 -6.35
CA LEU A 302 4.43 13.06 -5.49
C LEU A 302 4.60 12.66 -4.03
N SER A 303 3.76 11.75 -3.54
CA SER A 303 3.84 11.29 -2.15
C SER A 303 5.19 10.66 -1.83
N PHE A 304 5.69 9.78 -2.72
CA PHE A 304 6.96 9.10 -2.52
C PHE A 304 8.13 10.08 -2.52
N ILE A 305 8.22 10.95 -3.54
CA ILE A 305 9.33 11.91 -3.65
C ILE A 305 9.32 12.89 -2.48
N LEU A 306 8.14 13.33 -2.04
CA LEU A 306 8.01 14.20 -0.86
C LEU A 306 8.64 13.58 0.39
N THR A 307 8.42 12.28 0.63
CA THR A 307 9.03 11.57 1.78
C THR A 307 10.55 11.48 1.71
N LYS A 308 11.13 11.56 0.49
CA LYS A 308 12.58 11.48 0.28
C LYS A 308 13.25 12.84 0.24
N ALA A 309 12.55 13.85 -0.28
CA ALA A 309 13.07 15.20 -0.45
C ALA A 309 13.14 15.97 0.88
N ILE A 310 12.09 15.88 1.70
CA ILE A 310 11.96 16.71 2.89
C ILE A 310 12.67 16.05 4.09
N ASN A 311 13.72 16.69 4.61
CA ASN A 311 14.41 16.22 5.80
C ASN A 311 13.46 16.23 7.02
N LYS A 312 13.35 15.09 7.70
CA LYS A 312 12.52 14.90 8.91
C LYS A 312 12.84 15.89 10.03
N GLU A 313 14.08 16.39 10.08
CA GLU A 313 14.53 17.38 11.06
C GLU A 313 13.75 18.70 10.94
N ARG A 314 13.16 18.98 9.77
CA ARG A 314 12.27 20.14 9.59
C ARG A 314 11.01 20.08 10.44
N PHE A 315 10.59 18.90 10.91
CA PHE A 315 9.42 18.78 11.77
C PHE A 315 9.76 18.81 13.26
N LEU A 316 11.04 18.96 13.62
CA LEU A 316 11.45 19.07 15.01
C LEU A 316 10.85 20.34 15.62
N ASN A 317 10.13 20.18 16.74
CA ASN A 317 9.47 21.24 17.49
C ASN A 317 8.26 21.89 16.80
N ILE A 318 7.74 21.31 15.72
CA ILE A 318 6.49 21.76 15.10
C ILE A 318 5.32 21.03 15.75
N ASP A 319 4.33 21.78 16.22
CA ASP A 319 3.07 21.20 16.65
C ASP A 319 2.31 20.63 15.44
N PHE A 320 1.86 19.39 15.55
CA PHE A 320 1.23 18.70 14.42
C PHE A 320 -0.09 19.34 14.00
N SER A 321 -0.88 19.88 14.95
CA SER A 321 -2.13 20.57 14.62
C SER A 321 -1.87 21.90 13.94
N GLU A 322 -0.85 22.66 14.36
CA GLU A 322 -0.39 23.86 13.65
C GLU A 322 0.04 23.54 12.22
N TYR A 323 0.84 22.49 12.04
CA TYR A 323 1.25 21.98 10.74
C TYR A 323 0.05 21.63 9.84
N CYS A 324 -0.92 20.88 10.36
CA CYS A 324 -2.13 20.52 9.62
C CYS A 324 -2.88 21.75 9.09
N ASN A 325 -3.04 22.76 9.93
CA ASN A 325 -3.72 24.01 9.56
C ASN A 325 -2.95 24.76 8.48
N LEU A 326 -1.61 24.75 8.54
CA LEU A 326 -0.76 25.37 7.54
C LEU A 326 -0.87 24.69 6.18
N MET A 327 -0.76 23.36 6.14
CA MET A 327 -0.88 22.58 4.89
C MET A 327 -2.26 22.78 4.24
N GLN A 328 -3.32 22.83 5.05
CA GLN A 328 -4.68 23.08 4.55
C GLN A 328 -4.81 24.49 3.96
N LYS A 329 -4.31 25.53 4.64
CA LYS A 329 -4.36 26.91 4.14
C LYS A 329 -3.58 27.11 2.84
N LYS A 330 -2.51 26.34 2.65
CA LYS A 330 -1.65 26.44 1.47
C LYS A 330 -2.15 25.61 0.28
N GLU A 331 -3.16 24.76 0.48
CA GLU A 331 -3.67 23.85 -0.54
C GLU A 331 -2.51 23.11 -1.26
N MET A 332 -1.63 22.50 -0.47
CA MET A 332 -0.30 22.06 -0.92
C MET A 332 -0.28 21.28 -2.23
N LEU A 333 -1.20 20.33 -2.39
CA LEU A 333 -1.30 19.52 -3.61
C LEU A 333 -1.63 20.39 -4.84
N VAL A 334 -2.55 21.34 -4.70
CA VAL A 334 -2.94 22.28 -5.76
C VAL A 334 -1.78 23.21 -6.09
N SER A 335 -1.10 23.74 -5.07
CA SER A 335 0.09 24.59 -5.22
C SER A 335 1.18 23.87 -6.02
N LEU A 336 1.53 22.64 -5.62
CA LEU A 336 2.53 21.82 -6.31
C LEU A 336 2.14 21.56 -7.77
N ARG A 337 0.90 21.13 -8.03
CA ARG A 337 0.41 20.89 -9.40
C ARG A 337 0.47 22.14 -10.26
N ASN A 338 0.19 23.31 -9.70
CA ASN A 338 0.33 24.58 -10.42
C ASN A 338 1.79 24.89 -10.76
N GLU A 339 2.73 24.68 -9.84
CA GLU A 339 4.16 24.88 -10.11
C GLU A 339 4.69 23.89 -11.17
N PHE A 340 4.30 22.61 -11.12
CA PHE A 340 4.68 21.65 -12.17
C PHE A 340 4.20 22.08 -13.55
N LYS A 341 2.94 22.53 -13.66
CA LYS A 341 2.39 23.04 -14.91
C LYS A 341 3.14 24.28 -15.42
N ARG A 342 3.48 25.23 -14.54
CA ARG A 342 4.25 26.44 -14.91
C ARG A 342 5.65 26.10 -15.43
N ASN A 343 6.28 25.10 -14.83
CA ASN A 343 7.62 24.66 -15.20
C ASN A 343 7.63 23.63 -16.35
N GLY A 344 6.48 23.25 -16.89
CA GLY A 344 6.36 22.26 -17.97
C GLY A 344 6.85 20.86 -17.56
N ILE A 345 6.71 20.49 -16.28
CA ILE A 345 7.16 19.21 -15.74
C ILE A 345 5.99 18.22 -15.80
N ASP A 346 6.19 17.11 -16.51
CA ASP A 346 5.29 15.96 -16.46
C ASP A 346 5.68 15.05 -15.28
N ILE A 347 4.80 14.96 -14.28
CA ILE A 347 5.00 14.12 -13.09
C ILE A 347 5.10 12.64 -13.49
N PHE A 348 4.30 12.21 -14.48
CA PHE A 348 4.24 10.81 -14.90
C PHE A 348 5.50 10.36 -15.64
N ALA A 349 6.19 11.28 -16.31
CA ALA A 349 7.52 11.04 -16.89
C ALA A 349 8.59 10.77 -15.82
N CYS A 350 8.28 11.03 -14.55
CA CYS A 350 9.08 10.68 -13.38
C CYS A 350 10.50 11.28 -13.41
N GLU A 351 10.62 12.55 -13.80
CA GLU A 351 11.87 13.30 -13.78
C GLU A 351 12.27 13.68 -12.33
N PHE A 352 12.68 12.68 -11.53
CA PHE A 352 12.85 12.76 -10.07
C PHE A 352 13.49 14.06 -9.56
N ARG A 353 14.64 14.47 -10.12
CA ARG A 353 15.36 15.67 -9.66
C ARG A 353 14.57 16.97 -9.89
N LYS A 354 13.83 17.06 -10.99
CA LYS A 354 12.99 18.22 -11.29
C LYS A 354 11.79 18.25 -10.34
N ILE A 355 11.18 17.08 -10.11
CA ILE A 355 10.04 16.96 -9.19
C ILE A 355 10.46 17.33 -7.75
N GLU A 356 11.59 16.78 -7.29
CA GLU A 356 12.20 17.07 -6.00
C GLU A 356 12.51 18.56 -5.83
N GLY A 357 13.09 19.22 -6.85
CA GLY A 357 13.40 20.64 -6.81
C GLY A 357 12.16 21.51 -6.54
N VAL A 358 11.07 21.28 -7.28
CA VAL A 358 9.81 22.01 -7.07
C VAL A 358 9.22 21.74 -5.69
N ILE A 359 9.27 20.49 -5.20
CA ILE A 359 8.82 20.15 -3.85
C ILE A 359 9.62 20.94 -2.81
N LEU A 360 10.95 20.94 -2.91
CA LEU A 360 11.83 21.64 -1.97
C LEU A 360 11.61 23.16 -1.98
N GLU A 361 11.47 23.76 -3.16
CA GLU A 361 11.19 25.19 -3.30
C GLU A 361 9.84 25.55 -2.69
N THR A 362 8.80 24.78 -3.00
CA THR A 362 7.45 24.99 -2.47
C THR A 362 7.45 24.87 -0.95
N PHE A 363 8.09 23.83 -0.39
CA PHE A 363 8.18 23.62 1.05
C PHE A 363 9.08 24.64 1.76
N SER A 364 10.08 25.21 1.09
CA SER A 364 10.95 26.24 1.69
C SER A 364 10.28 27.61 1.71
N SER A 365 9.26 27.84 0.88
CA SER A 365 8.41 29.04 0.95
C SER A 365 7.42 29.03 2.13
N ILE A 366 7.33 27.90 2.83
CA ILE A 366 6.46 27.72 3.98
C ILE A 366 7.33 27.92 5.22
N GLU A 367 7.04 28.99 5.97
CA GLU A 367 7.59 29.15 7.33
C GLU A 367 6.94 28.07 8.21
N LEU A 368 7.73 27.02 8.45
CA LEU A 368 7.37 25.84 9.25
C LEU A 368 7.82 26.03 10.70
#